data_AF-A0A7V9R4L6-F1
#
_entry.id   AF-A0A7V9R4L6-F1
#
_cell.length_a   1.000
_cell.length_b   1.000
_cell.length_c   1.000
_cell.angle_alpha   90.00
_cell.angle_beta   90.00
_cell.angle_gamma   90.00
#
_symmetry.space_group_name_H-M   'P 1'
#
loop_
_entity.id
_entity.type
_entity.pdbx_description
1 polymer ?
#
loop_
_entity_poly.entity_id
_entity_poly.type
_entity_poly.pdbx_seq_one_letter_code
_entity_poly.pdbx_strand_id
1 'polypeptide(L)'
;MKISELINEIVGVYQKHGWQLRRVLLHPKSQAELENGMSSLGAVAPQEAEIDALWFSRPSHEKREAWELRLVAENPYALFETFEADEFEEEREDVRREMEARMREYSNKKVLSTEC
;
A
#
# COMPACT_ATOMS: atom_id res chain seq x y z
N MET A 1 -8.90 13.68 -9.52
CA MET A 1 -8.70 12.30 -10.01
C MET A 1 -9.37 11.36 -9.05
N LYS A 2 -10.05 10.32 -9.54
CA LYS A 2 -10.63 9.32 -8.63
C LYS A 2 -9.52 8.44 -8.06
N ILE A 3 -9.69 7.98 -6.83
CA ILE A 3 -8.72 7.10 -6.18
C ILE A 3 -8.49 5.80 -6.96
N SER A 4 -9.55 5.31 -7.61
CA SER A 4 -9.52 4.13 -8.47
C SER A 4 -8.57 4.27 -9.66
N GLU A 5 -8.52 5.45 -10.28
CA GLU A 5 -7.62 5.73 -11.41
C GLU A 5 -6.16 5.75 -10.94
N LEU A 6 -5.89 6.45 -9.83
CA LEU A 6 -4.56 6.52 -9.21
C LEU A 6 -4.04 5.13 -8.86
N ILE A 7 -4.86 4.28 -8.26
CA ILE A 7 -4.45 2.92 -7.90
C ILE A 7 -4.10 2.11 -9.16
N ASN A 8 -4.94 2.18 -10.21
CA ASN A 8 -4.66 1.47 -11.46
C ASN A 8 -3.36 1.94 -12.12
N GLU A 9 -3.11 3.24 -12.14
CA GLU A 9 -1.85 3.79 -12.66
C GLU A 9 -0.64 3.31 -11.85
N ILE A 10 -0.71 3.38 -10.53
CA ILE A 10 0.37 2.93 -9.64
C ILE A 10 0.59 1.42 -9.85
N VAL A 11 -0.45 0.59 -9.76
CA VAL A 11 -0.35 -0.86 -9.94
C VAL A 11 0.22 -1.19 -11.32
N GLY A 12 -0.26 -0.54 -12.37
CA GLY A 12 0.21 -0.75 -13.74
C GLY A 12 1.69 -0.39 -13.93
N VAL A 13 2.18 0.68 -13.30
CA VAL A 13 3.60 1.05 -13.30
C VAL A 13 4.42 0.01 -12.52
N TYR A 14 3.98 -0.36 -11.33
CA TYR A 14 4.68 -1.32 -10.47
C TYR A 14 4.81 -2.70 -11.11
N GLN A 15 3.72 -3.20 -11.69
CA GLN A 15 3.72 -4.46 -12.43
C GLN A 15 4.70 -4.45 -13.61
N LYS A 16 4.81 -3.33 -14.34
CA LYS A 16 5.82 -3.17 -15.40
C LYS A 16 7.27 -3.25 -14.87
N HIS A 17 7.49 -2.86 -13.61
CA HIS A 17 8.78 -2.94 -12.94
C HIS A 17 9.02 -4.28 -12.20
N GLY A 18 8.10 -5.24 -12.32
CA GLY A 18 8.23 -6.57 -11.69
C GLY A 18 7.82 -6.60 -10.22
N TRP A 19 7.10 -5.59 -9.75
CA TRP A 19 6.47 -5.61 -8.43
C TRP A 19 5.10 -6.28 -8.49
N GLN A 20 4.77 -7.03 -7.45
CA GLN A 20 3.50 -7.75 -7.33
C GLN A 20 2.68 -7.13 -6.21
N LEU A 21 1.45 -6.73 -6.53
CA LEU A 21 0.51 -6.26 -5.53
C LEU A 21 0.12 -7.44 -4.61
N ARG A 22 0.36 -7.29 -3.30
CA ARG A 22 0.04 -8.31 -2.29
C ARG A 22 -1.18 -7.95 -1.47
N ARG A 23 -1.27 -6.69 -1.03
CA ARG A 23 -2.38 -6.19 -0.21
C ARG A 23 -2.73 -4.78 -0.65
N VAL A 24 -3.98 -4.42 -0.43
CA VAL A 24 -4.51 -3.09 -0.70
C VAL A 24 -5.18 -2.63 0.57
N LEU A 25 -4.75 -1.50 1.11
CA LEU A 25 -5.30 -0.87 2.30
C LEU A 25 -6.11 0.32 1.83
N LEU A 26 -7.40 0.35 2.10
CA LEU A 26 -8.25 1.47 1.70
C LEU A 26 -9.13 1.90 2.84
N HIS A 27 -9.37 3.21 2.90
CA HIS A 27 -10.40 3.74 3.76
C HIS A 27 -11.76 3.20 3.34
N PRO A 28 -12.67 2.81 4.25
CA PRO A 28 -13.98 2.26 3.88
C PRO A 28 -14.79 3.20 2.97
N LYS A 29 -14.60 4.51 3.11
CA LYS A 29 -15.14 5.51 2.17
C LYS A 29 -14.56 5.36 0.76
N SER A 30 -13.23 5.29 0.64
CA SER A 30 -12.52 5.13 -0.62
C SER A 30 -12.77 3.76 -1.26
N GLN A 31 -12.90 2.71 -0.45
CA GLN A 31 -13.26 1.36 -0.87
C GLN A 31 -14.66 1.35 -1.47
N ALA A 32 -15.65 1.98 -0.82
CA ALA A 32 -16.99 2.12 -1.38
C ALA A 32 -16.98 2.88 -2.71
N GLU A 33 -16.15 3.93 -2.86
CA GLU A 33 -15.96 4.61 -4.14
C GLU A 33 -15.32 3.71 -5.20
N LEU A 34 -14.35 2.88 -4.82
CA LEU A 34 -13.66 1.93 -5.70
C LEU A 34 -14.60 0.82 -6.20
N GLU A 35 -15.42 0.24 -5.32
CA GLU A 35 -16.40 -0.79 -5.66
C GLU A 35 -17.49 -0.25 -6.59
N ASN A 36 -17.98 0.97 -6.33
CA ASN A 36 -18.90 1.66 -7.23
C ASN A 36 -18.24 2.07 -8.56
N GLY A 37 -16.91 2.25 -8.56
CA GLY A 37 -16.11 2.60 -9.74
C GLY A 37 -15.61 1.42 -10.56
N MET A 38 -15.91 0.18 -10.15
CA MET A 38 -15.61 -1.06 -10.89
C MET A 38 -14.14 -1.20 -11.32
N SER A 39 -13.20 -0.85 -10.44
CA SER A 39 -11.78 -1.13 -10.64
C SER A 39 -11.42 -2.46 -10.00
N SER A 40 -11.21 -3.48 -10.84
CA SER A 40 -10.68 -4.77 -10.42
C SER A 40 -9.23 -4.57 -9.96
N LEU A 41 -8.96 -4.56 -8.64
CA LEU A 41 -7.61 -4.61 -8.06
C LEU A 41 -6.93 -5.98 -8.29
N GLY A 42 -7.22 -6.62 -9.43
CA GLY A 42 -6.94 -8.03 -9.68
C GLY A 42 -7.69 -8.94 -8.70
N ALA A 43 -7.00 -10.00 -8.27
CA ALA A 43 -7.48 -10.98 -7.29
C ALA A 43 -7.19 -10.59 -5.83
N VAL A 44 -6.68 -9.38 -5.58
CA VAL A 44 -6.35 -8.91 -4.23
C VAL A 44 -7.53 -8.14 -3.67
N ALA A 45 -8.12 -8.65 -2.59
CA ALA A 45 -9.20 -7.97 -1.90
C ALA A 45 -8.66 -6.73 -1.16
N PRO A 46 -9.28 -5.54 -1.33
CA PRO A 46 -8.98 -4.40 -0.48
C PRO A 46 -9.38 -4.71 0.97
N GLN A 47 -8.46 -4.40 1.88
CA GLN A 47 -8.64 -4.50 3.31
C GLN A 47 -8.96 -3.12 3.87
N GLU A 48 -9.91 -3.09 4.79
CA GLU A 48 -10.30 -1.87 5.50
C GLU A 48 -9.12 -1.36 6.33
N ALA A 49 -8.75 -0.10 6.11
CA ALA A 49 -7.68 0.59 6.81
C ALA A 49 -8.04 2.06 7.00
N GLU A 50 -7.32 2.77 7.86
CA GLU A 50 -7.53 4.22 8.04
C GLU A 50 -6.76 5.07 7.00
N ILE A 51 -6.02 4.42 6.11
CA ILE A 51 -5.22 5.05 5.05
C ILE A 51 -5.46 4.34 3.72
N ASP A 52 -5.33 5.10 2.64
CA ASP A 52 -5.34 4.57 1.29
C ASP A 52 -3.90 4.27 0.84
N ALA A 53 -3.51 2.99 0.88
CA ALA A 53 -2.15 2.55 0.58
C ALA A 53 -2.10 1.17 -0.11
N LEU A 54 -1.00 0.89 -0.80
CA LEU A 54 -0.81 -0.32 -1.59
C LEU A 54 0.47 -1.03 -1.16
N TRP A 55 0.36 -2.32 -0.86
CA TRP A 55 1.50 -3.16 -0.55
C TRP A 55 1.98 -3.88 -1.80
N PHE A 56 3.21 -3.59 -2.19
CA PHE A 56 3.91 -4.27 -3.26
C PHE A 56 5.01 -5.15 -2.69
N SER A 57 5.13 -6.37 -3.20
CA SER A 57 6.27 -7.24 -2.93
C SER A 57 7.05 -7.47 -4.22
N ARG A 58 8.37 -7.55 -4.11
CA ARG A 58 9.25 -7.93 -5.21
C ARG A 58 10.26 -8.98 -4.71
N PRO A 59 10.39 -10.12 -5.41
CA PRO A 59 11.47 -11.06 -5.13
C PRO A 59 12.82 -10.40 -5.48
N SER A 60 13.75 -10.43 -4.54
CA SER A 60 15.11 -9.92 -4.70
C SER A 60 16.12 -11.08 -4.74
N HIS A 61 17.36 -10.79 -5.15
CA HIS A 61 18.43 -11.78 -5.16
C HIS A 61 18.69 -12.30 -3.73
N GLU A 62 18.94 -13.61 -3.61
CA GLU A 62 19.22 -14.33 -2.35
C GLU A 62 18.01 -14.60 -1.44
N LYS A 63 16.86 -14.97 -2.02
CA LYS A 63 15.61 -15.32 -1.28
C LYS A 63 15.04 -14.17 -0.43
N ARG A 64 15.52 -12.95 -0.59
CA ARG A 64 14.97 -11.76 0.08
C ARG A 64 13.71 -11.29 -0.64
N GLU A 65 12.72 -10.83 0.11
CA GLU A 65 11.51 -10.21 -0.44
C GLU A 65 11.50 -8.74 -0.05
N ALA A 66 11.56 -7.86 -1.06
CA ALA A 66 11.41 -6.44 -0.84
C ALA A 66 9.92 -6.10 -0.79
N TRP A 67 9.49 -5.42 0.26
CA TRP A 67 8.14 -4.96 0.45
C TRP A 67 8.11 -3.45 0.45
N GLU A 68 7.15 -2.89 -0.27
CA GLU A 68 6.97 -1.46 -0.36
C GLU A 68 5.50 -1.12 -0.09
N LEU A 69 5.29 -0.30 0.93
CA LEU A 69 4.00 0.29 1.23
C LEU A 69 3.95 1.66 0.58
N ARG A 70 3.06 1.85 -0.39
CA ARG A 70 2.91 3.11 -1.12
C ARG A 70 1.57 3.77 -0.82
N LEU A 71 1.61 5.01 -0.35
CA LEU A 71 0.43 5.82 -0.09
C LEU A 71 -0.20 6.31 -1.41
N VAL A 72 -1.51 6.14 -1.52
CA VAL A 72 -2.34 6.63 -2.62
C VAL A 72 -2.89 8.00 -2.24
N ALA A 73 -2.05 9.01 -2.38
CA ALA A 73 -2.41 10.41 -2.11
C ALA A 73 -1.77 11.33 -3.15
N GLU A 74 -2.22 12.59 -3.19
CA GLU A 74 -1.65 13.63 -4.06
C GLU A 74 -0.15 13.83 -3.80
N ASN A 75 0.31 13.61 -2.56
CA ASN A 75 1.74 13.54 -2.27
C ASN A 75 2.20 12.09 -2.27
N PRO A 76 3.12 11.70 -3.17
CA PRO A 76 3.66 10.35 -3.19
C PRO A 76 4.52 10.14 -1.94
N TYR A 77 4.11 9.20 -1.09
CA TYR A 77 4.88 8.74 0.06
C TYR A 77 4.95 7.22 0.01
N ALA A 78 6.15 6.66 0.15
CA ALA A 78 6.36 5.22 0.14
C ALA A 78 7.35 4.85 1.24
N LEU A 79 7.05 3.75 1.92
CA LEU A 79 7.94 3.10 2.88
C LEU A 79 8.42 1.80 2.24
N PHE A 80 9.72 1.56 2.30
CA PHE A 80 10.35 0.39 1.72
C PHE A 80 11.05 -0.39 2.83
N GLU A 81 10.84 -1.70 2.84
CA GLU A 81 11.48 -2.63 3.79
C GLU A 81 11.88 -3.91 3.08
N THR A 82 12.99 -4.50 3.49
CA THR A 82 13.46 -5.79 2.94
C THR A 82 13.37 -6.85 4.01
N PHE A 83 12.63 -7.90 3.71
CA PHE A 83 12.50 -9.07 4.55
C PHE A 83 13.43 -10.18 4.06
N GLU A 84 14.19 -10.77 4.97
CA GLU A 84 15.00 -11.95 4.72
C GLU A 84 14.14 -13.20 4.67
N ALA A 85 14.53 -14.19 3.86
CA ALA A 85 13.77 -15.44 3.72
C ALA A 85 13.62 -16.22 5.03
N ASP A 86 14.59 -16.05 5.94
CA ASP A 86 14.66 -16.73 7.24
C ASP A 86 13.82 -16.02 8.32
N GLU A 87 13.35 -14.79 8.08
CA GLU A 87 12.44 -14.12 9.00
C GLU A 87 11.10 -14.85 9.10
N PHE A 88 10.68 -15.06 10.35
CA PHE A 88 9.40 -15.69 10.66
C PHE A 88 8.23 -14.82 10.20
N GLU A 89 7.13 -15.46 9.80
CA GLU A 89 5.92 -14.75 9.35
C GLU A 89 5.37 -13.80 10.42
N GLU A 90 5.53 -14.13 11.70
CA GLU A 90 5.14 -13.30 12.84
C GLU A 90 5.91 -11.98 12.87
N GLU A 91 7.24 -12.00 12.66
CA GLU A 91 8.06 -10.78 12.61
C GLU A 91 7.72 -9.93 11.38
N ARG A 92 7.50 -10.60 10.24
CA ARG A 92 7.06 -9.90 9.01
C ARG A 92 5.71 -9.20 9.22
N GLU A 93 4.79 -9.82 9.95
CA GLU A 93 3.51 -9.19 10.25
C GLU A 93 3.66 -8.02 11.23
N ASP A 94 4.52 -8.14 12.23
CA ASP A 94 4.77 -7.05 13.19
C ASP A 94 5.36 -5.81 12.51
N VAL A 95 6.40 -5.99 11.67
CA VAL A 95 6.99 -4.91 10.88
C VAL A 95 5.97 -4.31 9.91
N ARG A 96 5.11 -5.12 9.26
CA ARG A 96 4.03 -4.60 8.41
C ARG A 96 3.09 -3.70 9.21
N ARG A 97 2.66 -4.13 10.40
CA ARG A 97 1.80 -3.30 11.28
C ARG A 97 2.52 -2.02 11.69
N GLU A 98 3.82 -2.07 11.97
CA GLU A 98 4.60 -0.86 12.28
C GLU A 98 4.65 0.10 11.08
N MET A 99 4.87 -0.41 9.87
CA MET A 99 4.88 0.41 8.65
C MET A 99 3.52 1.04 8.36
N GLU A 100 2.44 0.27 8.54
CA GLU A 100 1.06 0.76 8.43
C GLU A 100 0.79 1.87 9.46
N ALA A 101 1.23 1.67 10.71
CA ALA A 101 1.11 2.68 11.77
C ALA A 101 1.88 3.96 11.44
N ARG A 102 3.14 3.85 10.98
CA ARG A 102 3.96 5.00 10.56
C ARG A 102 3.33 5.77 9.41
N MET A 103 2.80 5.05 8.40
CA MET A 103 2.13 5.69 7.27
C MET A 103 0.82 6.36 7.70
N ARG A 104 0.07 5.75 8.62
CA ARG A 104 -1.12 6.34 9.22
C ARG A 104 -0.79 7.61 9.98
N GLU A 105 0.26 7.61 10.80
CA GLU A 105 0.71 8.81 11.51
C GLU A 105 1.11 9.93 10.55
N TYR A 106 1.80 9.59 9.45
CA TYR A 106 2.17 10.55 8.42
C TYR A 106 0.93 11.15 7.72
N SER A 107 -0.02 10.30 7.31
CA SER A 107 -1.27 10.73 6.70
C SER A 107 -2.07 11.63 7.65
N ASN A 108 -2.19 11.24 8.91
CA ASN A 108 -2.92 12.00 9.93
C ASN A 108 -2.25 13.36 10.24
N LYS A 109 -0.92 13.40 10.39
CA LYS A 109 -0.15 14.65 10.55
C LYS A 109 -0.35 15.60 9.37
N LYS A 110 -0.53 15.06 8.16
CA LYS A 110 -0.77 15.88 6.96
C LYS A 110 -2.17 16.49 6.96
N VAL A 111 -3.19 15.76 7.41
CA VAL A 111 -4.55 16.32 7.62
C VAL A 111 -4.47 17.53 8.57
N LEU A 112 -3.80 17.36 9.72
CA LEU A 112 -3.58 18.42 10.70
C LEU A 112 -2.77 19.62 10.18
N SER A 113 -1.93 19.44 9.16
CA SER A 113 -1.12 20.52 8.57
C SER A 113 -1.83 21.29 7.45
N THR A 114 -2.97 20.78 6.96
CA THR A 114 -3.75 21.42 5.88
C THR A 114 -4.85 22.33 6.44
N GLU A 115 -5.03 22.36 7.77
CA GLU A 115 -6.06 23.13 8.47
C GLU A 115 -5.56 24.43 9.13
N CYS A 116 -4.36 24.94 8.77
CA CYS A 116 -3.82 26.22 9.25
C CYS A 116 -3.74 27.30 8.17
#